data_AF-A0A0L0FN17-F1
#
_entry.id   AF-A0A0L0FN17-F1
#
_cell.length_a   1.000
_cell.length_b   1.000
_cell.length_c   1.000
_cell.angle_alpha   90.00
_cell.angle_beta   90.00
_cell.angle_gamma   90.00
#
_symmetry.space_group_name_H-M   'P 1'
#
loop_
_entity.id
_entity.type
_entity.pdbx_description
1 polymer ?
#
loop_
_entity_poly.entity_id
_entity_poly.type
_entity_poly.pdbx_seq_one_letter_code
_entity_poly.pdbx_strand_id
1 'polypeptide(L)'
;MPITRLVSHERHCKNNTYSCPTCDVKLPLDSREWHEVFMHTRTTCVCSAELTHHALLNAHVRMECSKRMIQCSNLGCLLLTPAYRHTEHLRECGSVTIACPICIENVCRSAAVFHFEAMHGIQAEQLRSGVPLEDQVAALIAAGKVYDF
;
A
#
# COMPACT_ATOMS: atom_id res chain seq x y z
N MET A 1 42.04 -15.38 -33.54
CA MET A 1 42.67 -15.11 -32.23
C MET A 1 41.61 -14.72 -31.19
N PRO A 2 40.94 -15.67 -30.52
CA PRO A 2 39.90 -15.37 -29.50
C PRO A 2 40.40 -15.45 -28.04
N ILE A 3 41.55 -16.10 -27.79
CA ILE A 3 42.01 -16.47 -26.43
C ILE A 3 42.46 -15.23 -25.62
N THR A 4 43.10 -14.25 -26.26
CA THR A 4 43.58 -13.02 -25.61
C THR A 4 42.45 -12.14 -25.06
N ARG A 5 41.26 -12.16 -25.66
CA ARG A 5 40.10 -11.42 -25.15
C ARG A 5 39.51 -12.06 -23.90
N LEU A 6 39.49 -13.39 -23.80
CA LEU A 6 38.95 -14.10 -22.65
C LEU A 6 39.83 -13.90 -21.41
N VAL A 7 41.16 -14.04 -21.55
CA VAL A 7 42.13 -13.85 -20.45
C VAL A 7 42.11 -12.39 -19.94
N SER A 8 41.93 -11.43 -20.85
CA SER A 8 41.78 -10.01 -20.48
C SER A 8 40.45 -9.74 -19.76
N HIS A 9 39.36 -10.37 -20.20
CA HIS A 9 38.05 -10.25 -19.54
C HIS A 9 38.08 -10.90 -18.15
N GLU A 10 38.67 -12.09 -18.01
CA GLU A 10 38.82 -12.78 -16.72
C GLU A 10 39.65 -11.94 -15.73
N ARG A 11 40.75 -11.33 -16.17
CA ARG A 11 41.57 -10.46 -15.33
C ARG A 11 40.84 -9.16 -14.96
N HIS A 12 40.11 -8.55 -15.89
CA HIS A 12 39.31 -7.35 -15.63
C HIS A 12 38.14 -7.66 -14.68
N CYS A 13 37.46 -8.78 -14.87
CA CYS A 13 36.39 -9.26 -14.00
C CYS A 13 36.93 -9.56 -12.60
N LYS A 14 38.05 -10.30 -12.45
CA LYS A 14 38.68 -10.55 -11.13
C LYS A 14 39.07 -9.27 -10.39
N ASN A 15 39.62 -8.28 -11.09
CA ASN A 15 40.06 -7.02 -10.48
C ASN A 15 38.92 -6.04 -10.19
N ASN A 16 37.74 -6.24 -10.81
CA ASN A 16 36.58 -5.36 -10.67
C ASN A 16 35.40 -6.02 -9.94
N THR A 17 35.66 -7.11 -9.21
CA THR A 17 34.66 -7.81 -8.39
C THR A 17 34.98 -7.63 -6.91
N TYR A 18 33.99 -7.18 -6.15
CA TYR A 18 33.97 -7.11 -4.70
C TYR A 18 33.24 -8.33 -4.12
N SER A 19 33.76 -8.90 -3.03
CA SER A 19 33.05 -9.92 -2.25
C SER A 19 32.67 -9.30 -0.90
N CYS A 20 31.38 -9.25 -0.58
CA CYS A 20 30.90 -8.66 0.66
C CYS A 20 31.29 -9.54 1.86
N PRO A 21 31.93 -8.99 2.91
CA PRO A 21 32.33 -9.77 4.09
C PRO A 21 31.16 -10.15 5.02
N THR A 22 29.97 -9.56 4.83
CA THR A 22 28.79 -9.80 5.68
C THR A 22 27.92 -10.93 5.14
N CYS A 23 27.87 -11.13 3.82
CA CYS A 23 26.98 -12.10 3.18
C CYS A 23 27.62 -12.89 2.02
N ASP A 24 28.92 -12.72 1.79
CA ASP A 24 29.72 -13.39 0.75
C ASP A 24 29.23 -13.23 -0.70
N VAL A 25 28.30 -12.30 -0.95
CA VAL A 25 27.84 -11.97 -2.30
C VAL A 25 28.99 -11.35 -3.09
N LYS A 26 29.15 -11.80 -4.33
CA LYS A 26 30.09 -11.23 -5.31
C LYS A 26 29.37 -10.25 -6.22
N LEU A 27 29.88 -9.03 -6.33
CA LEU A 27 29.28 -7.94 -7.09
C LEU A 27 30.35 -7.04 -7.72
N PRO A 28 30.02 -6.19 -8.71
CA PRO A 28 30.95 -5.21 -9.22
C PRO A 28 31.47 -4.29 -8.12
N LEU A 29 32.75 -3.91 -8.18
CA LEU A 29 33.39 -3.04 -7.19
C LEU A 29 32.64 -1.71 -7.04
N ASP A 30 32.17 -1.14 -8.15
CA ASP A 30 31.39 0.11 -8.19
C ASP A 30 30.01 0.00 -7.50
N SER A 31 29.51 -1.23 -7.29
CA SER A 31 28.25 -1.50 -6.59
C SER A 31 28.42 -1.76 -5.08
N ARG A 32 29.67 -1.79 -4.58
CA ARG A 32 29.99 -2.10 -3.18
C ARG A 32 29.26 -1.19 -2.19
N GLU A 33 29.41 0.12 -2.36
CA GLU A 33 28.86 1.10 -1.42
C GLU A 33 27.33 1.00 -1.38
N TRP A 34 26.71 0.93 -2.54
CA TRP A 34 25.27 0.73 -2.65
C TRP A 34 24.83 -0.55 -1.94
N HIS A 35 25.53 -1.68 -2.14
CA HIS A 35 25.22 -2.95 -1.48
C HIS A 35 25.35 -2.85 0.04
N GLU A 36 26.44 -2.28 0.56
CA GLU A 36 26.63 -2.11 2.00
C GLU A 36 25.51 -1.27 2.62
N VAL A 37 25.20 -0.14 1.99
CA VAL A 37 24.14 0.77 2.46
C VAL A 37 22.76 0.10 2.38
N PHE A 38 22.39 -0.49 1.24
CA PHE A 38 21.03 -1.00 1.04
C PHE A 38 20.78 -2.36 1.70
N MET A 39 21.79 -3.21 1.85
CA MET A 39 21.61 -4.57 2.36
C MET A 39 21.89 -4.69 3.85
N HIS A 40 22.87 -3.94 4.37
CA HIS A 40 23.41 -4.17 5.71
C HIS A 40 23.19 -3.02 6.70
N THR A 41 22.77 -1.84 6.23
CA THR A 41 22.38 -0.76 7.14
C THR A 41 21.17 -1.18 7.97
N ARG A 42 21.36 -1.21 9.29
CA ARG A 42 20.25 -1.38 10.23
C ARG A 42 19.42 -0.12 10.25
N THR A 43 18.11 -0.28 10.06
CA THR A 43 17.15 0.80 10.16
C THR A 43 16.08 0.42 11.16
N THR A 44 15.72 1.38 12.02
CA THR A 44 14.65 1.20 12.99
C THR A 44 13.34 1.73 12.40
N CYS A 45 12.31 0.89 12.35
CA CYS A 45 10.97 1.30 11.94
C CYS A 45 10.30 2.11 13.06
N VAL A 46 9.27 2.90 12.72
CA VAL A 46 8.44 3.66 13.69
C VAL A 46 7.75 2.75 14.72
N CYS A 47 7.56 1.47 14.40
CA CYS A 47 7.07 0.45 15.32
C CYS A 47 8.15 -0.13 16.25
N SER A 48 9.38 0.39 16.18
CA SER A 48 10.58 -0.05 16.90
C SER A 48 11.19 -1.37 16.45
N ALA A 49 10.69 -1.97 15.36
CA ALA A 49 11.36 -3.12 14.74
C ALA A 49 12.69 -2.71 14.09
N GLU A 50 13.75 -3.46 14.34
CA GLU A 50 15.03 -3.31 13.65
C GLU A 50 15.07 -4.25 12.44
N LEU A 51 15.32 -3.68 11.26
CA LEU A 51 15.51 -4.46 10.04
C LEU A 51 16.86 -4.12 9.42
N THR A 52 17.59 -5.14 9.04
CA THR A 52 18.61 -5.04 8.00
C THR A 52 17.91 -5.15 6.65
N HIS A 53 18.53 -4.64 5.59
CA HIS A 53 17.99 -4.66 4.23
C HIS A 53 16.80 -3.73 3.97
N HIS A 54 17.03 -2.72 3.12
CA HIS A 54 16.03 -1.71 2.80
C HIS A 54 14.77 -2.30 2.13
N ALA A 55 14.88 -3.39 1.36
CA ALA A 55 13.68 -4.03 0.80
C ALA A 55 12.84 -4.76 1.88
N LEU A 56 13.48 -5.28 2.93
CA LEU A 56 12.75 -5.89 4.06
C LEU A 56 12.04 -4.81 4.85
N LEU A 57 12.69 -3.66 5.10
CA LEU A 57 12.04 -2.51 5.70
C LEU A 57 10.81 -2.04 4.89
N ASN A 58 10.93 -1.96 3.57
CA ASN A 58 9.82 -1.55 2.71
C ASN A 58 8.65 -2.56 2.75
N ALA A 59 8.95 -3.87 2.69
CA ALA A 59 7.94 -4.91 2.83
C ALA A 59 7.25 -4.83 4.21
N HIS A 60 8.04 -4.67 5.27
CA HIS A 60 7.57 -4.51 6.63
C HIS A 60 6.61 -3.32 6.78
N VAL A 61 7.03 -2.12 6.37
CA VAL A 61 6.21 -0.89 6.50
C VAL A 61 4.88 -1.02 5.76
N ARG A 62 4.84 -1.73 4.64
CA ARG A 62 3.63 -1.90 3.82
C ARG A 62 2.70 -3.00 4.34
N MET A 63 3.24 -4.12 4.82
CA MET A 63 2.45 -5.33 5.05
C MET A 63 2.34 -5.72 6.52
N GLU A 64 3.40 -5.51 7.31
CA GLU A 64 3.54 -6.11 8.63
C GLU A 64 3.49 -5.09 9.77
N CYS A 65 3.93 -3.85 9.51
CA CYS A 65 4.08 -2.84 10.53
C CYS A 65 2.73 -2.56 11.21
N SER A 66 2.68 -2.71 12.54
CA SER A 66 1.49 -2.46 13.35
C SER A 66 1.07 -0.98 13.31
N LYS A 67 2.03 -0.09 13.06
CA LYS A 67 1.81 1.36 12.92
C LYS A 67 1.66 1.80 11.45
N ARG A 68 1.58 0.87 10.48
CA ARG A 68 1.27 1.25 9.10
C ARG A 68 -0.12 1.89 9.04
N MET A 69 -0.26 2.89 8.19
CA MET A 69 -1.53 3.58 8.00
C MET A 69 -2.39 2.78 7.02
N ILE A 70 -3.61 2.47 7.44
CA ILE A 70 -4.62 1.78 6.64
C ILE A 70 -5.80 2.72 6.46
N GLN A 71 -6.29 2.81 5.22
CA GLN A 71 -7.51 3.53 4.91
C GLN A 71 -8.74 2.83 5.48
N CYS A 72 -9.67 3.58 6.04
CA CYS A 72 -10.96 3.06 6.43
C CYS A 72 -11.71 2.50 5.20
N SER A 73 -12.28 1.31 5.31
CA SER A 73 -13.03 0.67 4.21
C SER A 73 -14.49 1.12 4.11
N ASN A 74 -15.02 1.76 5.15
CA ASN A 74 -16.39 2.26 5.15
C ASN A 74 -16.54 3.49 4.24
N LEU A 75 -17.61 3.53 3.44
CA LEU A 75 -17.87 4.64 2.50
C LEU A 75 -18.02 5.98 3.22
N GLY A 76 -17.52 7.05 2.60
CA GLY A 76 -17.54 8.40 3.20
C GLY A 76 -16.60 8.59 4.40
N CYS A 77 -15.76 7.60 4.73
CA CYS A 77 -14.64 7.78 5.66
C CYS A 77 -13.33 7.97 4.89
N LEU A 78 -12.67 9.11 5.08
CA LEU A 78 -11.38 9.41 4.45
C LEU A 78 -10.20 9.24 5.41
N LEU A 79 -10.46 8.75 6.63
CA LEU A 79 -9.44 8.66 7.66
C LEU A 79 -8.49 7.49 7.38
N LEU A 80 -7.20 7.79 7.47
CA LEU A 80 -6.14 6.80 7.61
C LEU A 80 -5.93 6.53 9.10
N THR A 81 -5.96 5.26 9.51
CA THR A 81 -5.70 4.87 10.90
C THR A 81 -4.54 3.90 10.99
N PRO A 82 -3.75 3.94 12.07
CA PRO A 82 -2.75 2.90 12.32
C PRO A 82 -3.42 1.53 12.40
N ALA A 83 -2.77 0.51 11.83
CA ALA A 83 -3.34 -0.83 11.75
C ALA A 83 -3.78 -1.42 13.10
N TYR A 84 -3.03 -1.15 14.18
CA TYR A 84 -3.36 -1.63 15.52
C TYR A 84 -4.68 -1.07 16.09
N ARG A 85 -5.21 0.04 15.53
CA ARG A 85 -6.52 0.63 15.88
C ARG A 85 -7.57 0.50 14.78
N HIS A 86 -7.21 -0.06 13.62
CA HIS A 86 -8.10 -0.04 12.45
C HIS A 86 -9.40 -0.81 12.71
N THR A 87 -9.35 -1.97 13.37
CA THR A 87 -10.55 -2.75 13.71
C THR A 87 -11.50 -2.00 14.66
N GLU A 88 -10.96 -1.31 15.66
CA GLU A 88 -11.75 -0.48 16.58
C GLU A 88 -12.42 0.66 15.82
N HIS A 89 -11.65 1.35 14.98
CA HIS A 89 -12.18 2.40 14.11
C HIS A 89 -13.28 1.88 13.18
N LEU A 90 -13.13 0.72 12.54
CA LEU A 90 -14.15 0.17 11.63
C LEU A 90 -15.48 -0.08 12.35
N ARG A 91 -15.43 -0.56 13.59
CA ARG A 91 -16.63 -0.79 14.42
C ARG A 91 -17.33 0.53 14.75
N GLU A 92 -16.58 1.52 15.22
CA GLU A 92 -17.13 2.83 15.62
C GLU A 92 -17.64 3.60 14.40
N CYS A 93 -16.80 3.71 13.36
CA CYS A 93 -17.13 4.37 12.11
C CYS A 93 -18.32 3.71 11.40
N GLY A 94 -18.42 2.38 11.45
CA GLY A 94 -19.54 1.64 10.84
C GLY A 94 -20.89 1.92 11.51
N SER A 95 -20.88 2.20 12.81
CA SER A 95 -22.10 2.54 13.57
C SER A 95 -22.59 3.98 13.34
N VAL A 96 -21.79 4.83 12.70
CA VAL A 96 -22.18 6.20 12.36
C VAL A 96 -23.22 6.17 11.24
N THR A 97 -24.30 6.90 11.44
CA THR A 97 -25.32 7.14 10.40
C THR A 97 -24.87 8.25 9.47
N ILE A 98 -25.06 8.06 8.17
CA ILE A 98 -24.83 9.05 7.11
C ILE A 98 -26.13 9.27 6.33
N ALA A 99 -26.36 10.48 5.83
CA ALA A 99 -27.44 10.73 4.90
C ALA A 99 -27.06 10.25 3.51
N CYS A 100 -27.95 9.50 2.85
CA CYS A 100 -27.78 9.11 1.47
C CYS A 100 -27.86 10.36 0.57
N PRO A 101 -26.88 10.64 -0.30
CA PRO A 101 -26.91 11.82 -1.18
C PRO A 101 -27.95 11.73 -2.30
N ILE A 102 -28.62 10.58 -2.48
CA ILE A 102 -29.67 10.36 -3.50
C ILE A 102 -31.05 10.53 -2.87
N CYS A 103 -31.40 9.67 -1.91
CA CYS A 103 -32.74 9.67 -1.30
C CYS A 103 -32.83 10.39 0.06
N ILE A 104 -31.72 10.92 0.59
CA ILE A 104 -31.64 11.63 1.89
C ILE A 104 -31.92 10.73 3.12
N GLU A 105 -32.19 9.43 2.91
CA GLU A 105 -32.38 8.48 4.00
C GLU A 105 -31.13 8.34 4.86
N ASN A 106 -31.34 8.18 6.16
CA ASN A 106 -30.29 7.96 7.14
C ASN A 106 -29.87 6.48 7.15
N VAL A 107 -28.65 6.20 6.73
CA VAL A 107 -28.12 4.84 6.58
C VAL A 107 -26.89 4.65 7.46
N CYS A 108 -26.81 3.54 8.19
CA CYS A 108 -25.58 3.17 8.89
C CYS A 108 -24.45 2.99 7.89
N ARG A 109 -23.27 3.56 8.18
CA ARG A 109 -22.15 3.54 7.23
C ARG A 109 -21.69 2.12 6.86
N SER A 110 -21.79 1.17 7.79
CA SER A 110 -21.53 -0.25 7.52
C SER A 110 -22.53 -0.90 6.56
N ALA A 111 -23.74 -0.35 6.44
CA ALA A 111 -24.80 -0.81 5.55
C ALA A 111 -24.91 0.01 4.25
N ALA A 112 -24.07 1.04 4.09
CA ALA A 112 -24.17 1.98 2.97
C ALA A 112 -24.04 1.29 1.61
N VAL A 113 -23.07 0.39 1.42
CA VAL A 113 -22.89 -0.35 0.16
C VAL A 113 -24.16 -1.12 -0.21
N PHE A 114 -24.71 -1.86 0.73
CA PHE A 114 -25.96 -2.61 0.52
C PHE A 114 -27.13 -1.69 0.19
N HIS A 115 -27.25 -0.55 0.87
CA HIS A 115 -28.27 0.45 0.54
C HIS A 115 -28.12 0.96 -0.90
N PHE A 116 -26.90 1.29 -1.33
CA PHE A 116 -26.64 1.74 -2.70
C PHE A 116 -26.95 0.67 -3.76
N GLU A 117 -26.63 -0.59 -3.49
CA GLU A 117 -26.95 -1.70 -4.39
C GLU A 117 -28.45 -1.95 -4.47
N ALA A 118 -29.13 -2.05 -3.32
CA ALA A 118 -30.52 -2.43 -3.24
C ALA A 118 -31.49 -1.30 -3.65
N MET A 119 -31.16 -0.05 -3.30
CA MET A 119 -32.07 1.09 -3.49
C MET A 119 -31.72 1.94 -4.70
N HIS A 120 -30.46 1.95 -5.14
CA HIS A 120 -29.99 2.85 -6.21
C HIS A 120 -29.34 2.11 -7.40
N GLY A 121 -29.22 0.77 -7.29
CA GLY A 121 -28.60 -0.10 -8.30
C GLY A 121 -27.09 0.11 -8.50
N ILE A 122 -26.43 0.86 -7.61
CA ILE A 122 -24.99 1.14 -7.68
C ILE A 122 -24.24 -0.07 -7.10
N GLN A 123 -23.48 -0.77 -7.93
CA GLN A 123 -22.71 -1.93 -7.50
C GLN A 123 -21.53 -1.54 -6.59
N ALA A 124 -21.15 -2.42 -5.65
CA ALA A 124 -20.04 -2.18 -4.73
C ALA A 124 -18.73 -1.78 -5.44
N GLU A 125 -18.43 -2.37 -6.60
CA GLU A 125 -17.20 -2.09 -7.37
C GLU A 125 -17.17 -0.66 -7.95
N GLN A 126 -18.33 -0.01 -8.06
CA GLN A 126 -18.43 1.37 -8.53
C GLN A 126 -18.14 2.38 -7.41
N LEU A 127 -18.14 1.94 -6.16
CA LEU A 127 -17.89 2.75 -4.99
C LEU A 127 -16.51 2.44 -4.42
N ARG A 128 -15.76 3.48 -4.06
CA ARG A 128 -14.41 3.36 -3.54
C ARG A 128 -14.32 4.03 -2.18
N SER A 129 -13.69 3.31 -1.24
CA SER A 129 -13.27 3.90 0.02
C SER A 129 -12.16 4.94 -0.22
N GLY A 130 -12.04 5.92 0.67
CA GLY A 130 -11.04 6.99 0.55
C GLY A 130 -11.33 8.05 -0.52
N VAL A 131 -12.49 7.98 -1.17
CA VAL A 131 -13.01 9.04 -2.03
C VAL A 131 -14.31 9.56 -1.39
N PRO A 132 -14.57 10.89 -1.41
CA PRO A 132 -15.82 11.43 -0.88
C PRO A 132 -17.03 10.74 -1.50
N LEU A 133 -18.03 10.41 -0.69
CA LEU A 133 -19.21 9.68 -1.16
C LEU A 133 -20.04 10.52 -2.14
N GLU A 134 -20.21 11.80 -1.83
CA GLU A 134 -20.95 12.77 -2.65
C GLU A 134 -20.35 12.89 -4.05
N ASP A 135 -19.03 13.03 -4.16
CA ASP A 135 -18.34 13.14 -5.45
C ASP A 135 -18.54 11.90 -6.34
N GLN A 136 -18.46 10.71 -5.74
CA GLN A 136 -18.61 9.45 -6.47
C GLN A 136 -20.05 9.25 -6.94
N VAL A 137 -21.02 9.56 -6.06
CA VAL A 137 -22.43 9.46 -6.41
C VAL A 137 -22.79 10.49 -7.48
N ALA A 138 -22.34 11.73 -7.36
CA ALA A 138 -22.57 12.76 -8.38
C ALA A 138 -22.02 12.32 -9.75
N ALA A 139 -20.84 11.71 -9.79
CA ALA A 139 -20.27 11.18 -11.02
C ALA A 139 -21.09 10.00 -11.61
N LEU A 140 -21.65 9.15 -10.77
CA LEU A 140 -22.50 8.03 -11.21
C LEU A 140 -23.86 8.49 -11.73
N ILE A 141 -24.47 9.50 -11.08
CA ILE A 141 -25.70 10.15 -11.54
C ILE A 141 -25.45 10.79 -12.91
N ALA A 142 -24.36 11.56 -13.05
CA ALA A 142 -23.99 12.19 -14.32
C ALA A 142 -23.74 11.17 -15.44
N ALA A 143 -23.31 9.95 -15.09
CA ALA A 143 -23.11 8.85 -16.03
C ALA A 143 -24.40 8.04 -16.34
N GLY A 144 -25.54 8.39 -15.74
CA GLY A 144 -26.81 7.66 -15.91
C GLY A 144 -26.78 6.25 -15.31
N LYS A 145 -25.95 6.02 -14.29
CA LYS A 145 -25.73 4.70 -13.66
C LYS A 145 -26.49 4.54 -12.33
N VAL A 146 -27.53 5.35 -12.13
CA VAL A 146 -28.35 5.37 -10.92
C VAL A 146 -29.80 5.20 -11.36
N TYR A 147 -30.52 4.30 -10.69
CA TYR A 147 -31.97 4.18 -10.86
C TYR A 147 -32.65 4.88 -9.68
N ASP A 148 -33.61 5.77 -9.96
CA ASP A 148 -34.58 6.23 -8.96
C ASP A 148 -35.77 5.27 -8.97
N PHE A 149 -36.11 4.69 -7.82
CA PHE A 149 -37.32 3.90 -7.62
C PHE A 149 -38.43 4.75 -6.98
#